data_AF-A0A929K6S4-F1
#
_entry.id   AF-A0A929K6S4-F1
#
_cell.length_a   1.000
_cell.length_b   1.000
_cell.length_c   1.000
_cell.angle_alpha   90.00
_cell.angle_beta   90.00
_cell.angle_gamma   90.00
#
_symmetry.space_group_name_H-M   'P 1'
#
loop_
_entity.id
_entity.type
_entity.pdbx_description
1 polymer ?
#
loop_
_entity_poly.entity_id
_entity_poly.type
_entity_poly.pdbx_seq_one_letter_code
_entity_poly.pdbx_strand_id
1 'polypeptide(L)'
;MTDENNYDKIMSLILLTVPEGANTDCEFAKSELRYSLPDDSLNRLKVIDYWRLLRFIRLWRKLGWSIEETDKAITALYKAEFKPDAADNFGRQKQKLDNGFKDLVVKIAHVKRIKGNLNLKKKNSLIKLLAMWSNIDTHGDNSLYKQMFLQSSILKIDTVFDDNGYGKYLTDQDEKIKGHLLALQAAFNVTAEELSLILNDVDFDESYM
;
A
#
# COMPACT_ATOMS: atom_id res chain seq x y z
N MET A 1 3.48 20.35 -15.89
CA MET A 1 3.75 18.97 -16.35
C MET A 1 2.91 18.04 -15.49
N THR A 2 1.86 17.46 -16.06
CA THR A 2 0.92 16.56 -15.37
C THR A 2 1.31 15.12 -15.67
N ASP A 3 1.68 14.35 -14.66
CA ASP A 3 1.80 12.89 -14.76
C ASP A 3 0.37 12.30 -14.83
N GLU A 4 0.03 11.65 -15.94
CA GLU A 4 -1.28 10.99 -16.13
C GLU A 4 -1.62 10.01 -15.00
N ASN A 5 -0.62 9.35 -14.40
CA ASN A 5 -0.86 8.44 -13.27
C ASN A 5 -1.37 9.18 -12.02
N ASN A 6 -0.96 10.44 -11.84
CA ASN A 6 -1.43 11.25 -10.72
C ASN A 6 -2.86 11.73 -10.95
N TYR A 7 -3.23 11.99 -12.21
CA TYR A 7 -4.60 12.32 -12.57
C TYR A 7 -5.56 11.18 -12.18
N ASP A 8 -5.30 9.95 -12.61
CA ASP A 8 -6.17 8.81 -12.29
C ASP A 8 -6.29 8.57 -10.79
N LYS A 9 -5.19 8.69 -10.04
CA LYS A 9 -5.18 8.59 -8.58
C LYS A 9 -6.07 9.66 -7.93
N ILE A 10 -5.93 10.91 -8.35
CA ILE A 10 -6.76 12.02 -7.84
C ILE A 10 -8.23 11.76 -8.14
N MET A 11 -8.55 11.36 -9.37
CA MET A 11 -9.93 11.10 -9.78
C MET A 11 -10.57 9.90 -9.06
N SER A 12 -9.76 8.97 -8.58
CA SER A 12 -10.21 7.83 -7.76
C SER A 12 -10.50 8.18 -6.30
N LEU A 13 -10.16 9.39 -5.83
CA LEU A 13 -10.41 9.79 -4.44
C LEU A 13 -11.91 9.82 -4.15
N ILE A 14 -12.28 9.35 -2.96
CA ILE A 14 -13.65 9.43 -2.45
C ILE A 14 -13.75 10.65 -1.54
N LEU A 15 -14.61 11.59 -1.92
CA LEU A 15 -14.86 12.83 -1.22
C LEU A 15 -16.26 12.84 -0.61
N LEU A 16 -16.40 13.55 0.50
CA LEU A 16 -17.71 13.94 1.01
C LEU A 16 -18.13 15.21 0.29
N THR A 17 -19.19 15.13 -0.50
CA THR A 17 -19.65 16.21 -1.39
C THR A 17 -21.08 16.61 -1.05
N VAL A 18 -21.40 17.89 -1.23
CA VAL A 18 -22.78 18.38 -1.18
C VAL A 18 -23.18 18.66 -2.64
N PRO A 19 -24.19 17.99 -3.19
CA PRO A 19 -24.60 18.19 -4.59
C PRO A 19 -25.03 19.63 -4.87
N GLU A 20 -24.79 20.12 -6.08
CA GLU A 20 -25.25 21.46 -6.50
C GLU A 20 -26.77 21.60 -6.32
N GLY A 21 -27.20 22.74 -5.77
CA GLY A 21 -28.61 23.05 -5.47
C GLY A 21 -29.06 22.80 -4.03
N ALA A 22 -28.19 22.28 -3.15
CA ALA A 22 -28.43 22.30 -1.71
C ALA A 22 -28.08 23.68 -1.15
N ASN A 23 -29.04 24.37 -0.52
CA ASN A 23 -28.80 25.64 0.18
C ASN A 23 -27.61 25.52 1.15
N THR A 24 -26.80 26.56 1.21
CA THR A 24 -25.49 26.66 1.89
C THR A 24 -25.51 26.56 3.41
N ASP A 25 -26.67 26.33 4.03
CA ASP A 25 -26.79 26.16 5.47
C ASP A 25 -26.51 24.70 5.87
N CYS A 26 -25.23 24.32 5.86
CA CYS A 26 -24.63 23.19 6.59
C CYS A 26 -25.51 21.94 6.82
N GLU A 27 -26.13 21.39 5.78
CA GLU A 27 -26.89 20.14 5.88
C GLU A 27 -26.01 18.93 5.59
N PHE A 28 -25.24 18.48 6.59
CA PHE A 28 -24.49 17.21 6.50
C PHE A 28 -25.38 16.02 6.11
N ALA A 29 -26.68 16.11 6.39
CA ALA A 29 -27.70 15.13 5.99
C ALA A 29 -27.85 14.98 4.46
N LYS A 30 -27.45 15.99 3.68
CA LYS A 30 -27.47 15.98 2.20
C LYS A 30 -26.12 15.60 1.59
N SER A 31 -25.10 15.35 2.42
CA SER A 31 -23.78 15.00 1.92
C SER A 31 -23.74 13.57 1.39
N GLU A 32 -23.09 13.39 0.25
CA GLU A 32 -22.92 12.10 -0.41
C GLU A 32 -21.43 11.78 -0.56
N LEU A 33 -21.09 10.48 -0.51
CA LEU A 33 -19.78 10.02 -0.93
C LEU A 33 -19.74 9.95 -2.46
N ARG A 34 -18.76 10.61 -3.07
CA ARG A 34 -18.55 10.63 -4.52
C ARG A 34 -17.07 10.52 -4.86
N TYR A 35 -16.76 9.97 -6.02
CA TYR A 35 -15.44 10.07 -6.62
C TYR A 35 -15.11 11.54 -6.94
N SER A 36 -13.83 11.89 -7.02
CA SER A 36 -13.38 13.24 -7.40
C SER A 36 -13.53 13.52 -8.91
N LEU A 37 -14.19 12.62 -9.65
CA LEU A 37 -14.45 12.77 -11.09
C LEU A 37 -15.25 14.06 -11.36
N PRO A 38 -14.87 14.87 -12.37
CA PRO A 38 -15.56 16.12 -12.68
C PRO A 38 -16.97 15.91 -13.24
N ASP A 39 -17.24 14.75 -13.85
CA ASP A 39 -18.54 14.41 -14.40
C ASP A 39 -19.47 13.88 -13.30
N ASP A 40 -20.44 14.70 -12.91
CA ASP A 40 -21.45 14.39 -11.90
C ASP A 40 -22.32 13.17 -12.18
N SER A 41 -22.42 12.76 -13.44
CA SER A 41 -23.14 11.53 -13.82
C SER A 41 -22.31 10.27 -13.55
N LEU A 42 -20.99 10.40 -13.51
CA LEU A 42 -20.03 9.30 -13.36
C LEU A 42 -19.34 9.27 -11.99
N ASN A 43 -19.46 10.33 -11.20
CA ASN A 43 -18.76 10.46 -9.92
C ASN A 43 -19.47 9.78 -8.74
N ARG A 44 -20.65 9.18 -8.93
CA ARG A 44 -21.34 8.46 -7.86
C ARG A 44 -20.65 7.13 -7.54
N LEU A 45 -20.54 6.80 -6.25
CA LEU A 45 -20.08 5.48 -5.83
C LEU A 45 -21.04 4.39 -6.29
N LYS A 46 -20.47 3.26 -6.73
CA LYS A 46 -21.24 2.07 -7.08
C LYS A 46 -21.56 1.28 -5.81
N VAL A 47 -22.59 0.43 -5.87
CA VAL A 47 -22.99 -0.42 -4.72
C VAL A 47 -21.80 -1.22 -4.18
N ILE A 48 -20.93 -1.73 -5.06
CA ILE A 48 -19.74 -2.50 -4.68
C ILE A 48 -18.74 -1.70 -3.82
N ASP A 49 -18.67 -0.38 -3.98
CA ASP A 49 -17.73 0.48 -3.25
C ASP A 49 -18.13 0.57 -1.78
N TYR A 50 -19.44 0.65 -1.49
CA TYR A 50 -19.97 0.55 -0.13
C TYR A 50 -19.66 -0.81 0.51
N TRP A 51 -19.71 -1.90 -0.26
CA TRP A 51 -19.33 -3.22 0.25
C TRP A 51 -17.84 -3.31 0.59
N ARG A 52 -16.96 -2.71 -0.24
CA ARG A 52 -15.51 -2.62 0.04
C ARG A 52 -15.27 -1.81 1.32
N LEU A 53 -15.88 -0.64 1.43
CA LEU A 53 -15.77 0.24 2.59
C LEU A 53 -16.27 -0.44 3.88
N LEU A 54 -17.44 -1.08 3.84
CA LEU A 54 -18.00 -1.82 4.97
C LEU A 54 -17.03 -2.91 5.46
N ARG A 55 -16.43 -3.67 4.55
CA ARG A 55 -15.51 -4.75 4.93
C ARG A 55 -14.20 -4.23 5.48
N PHE A 56 -13.66 -3.17 4.88
CA PHE A 56 -12.49 -2.48 5.41
C PHE A 56 -12.73 -2.04 6.86
N ILE A 57 -13.84 -1.33 7.10
CA ILE A 57 -14.22 -0.84 8.43
C ILE A 57 -14.41 -2.01 9.41
N ARG A 58 -15.10 -3.08 8.99
CA ARG A 58 -15.32 -4.25 9.86
C ARG A 58 -14.00 -4.94 10.22
N LEU A 59 -13.09 -5.10 9.27
CA LEU A 59 -11.77 -5.69 9.53
C LEU A 59 -10.94 -4.80 10.47
N TRP A 60 -10.86 -3.50 10.15
CA TRP A 60 -10.18 -2.49 10.95
C TRP A 60 -10.65 -2.52 12.41
N ARG A 61 -11.96 -2.40 12.63
CA ARG A 61 -12.56 -2.40 13.96
C ARG A 61 -12.40 -3.74 14.68
N LYS A 62 -12.48 -4.87 13.96
CA LYS A 62 -12.33 -6.21 14.56
C LYS A 62 -10.91 -6.50 15.03
N LEU A 63 -9.91 -6.00 14.30
CA LEU A 63 -8.51 -6.25 14.63
C LEU A 63 -7.92 -5.21 15.59
N GLY A 64 -8.55 -4.04 15.71
CA GLY A 64 -8.04 -2.93 16.53
C GLY A 64 -6.73 -2.34 15.99
N TRP A 65 -6.43 -2.58 14.71
CA TRP A 65 -5.28 -2.01 14.02
C TRP A 65 -5.50 -0.54 13.71
N SER A 66 -4.44 0.15 13.33
CA SER A 66 -4.57 1.44 12.63
C SER A 66 -5.17 1.25 11.22
N ILE A 67 -5.67 2.33 10.64
CA ILE A 67 -6.12 2.33 9.23
C ILE A 67 -4.95 1.93 8.32
N GLU A 68 -3.76 2.48 8.56
CA GLU A 68 -2.53 2.17 7.83
C GLU A 68 -2.15 0.69 7.90
N GLU A 69 -2.15 0.08 9.09
CA GLU A 69 -1.89 -1.36 9.23
C GLU A 69 -2.95 -2.22 8.54
N THR A 70 -4.21 -1.80 8.59
CA THR A 70 -5.30 -2.53 7.92
C THR A 70 -5.14 -2.47 6.41
N ASP A 71 -4.85 -1.30 5.86
CA ASP A 71 -4.60 -1.08 4.45
C ASP A 71 -3.39 -1.90 3.96
N LYS A 72 -2.24 -1.78 4.64
CA LYS A 72 -1.03 -2.54 4.30
C LYS A 72 -1.25 -4.05 4.35
N ALA A 73 -1.99 -4.55 5.34
CA ALA A 73 -2.30 -5.97 5.43
C ALA A 73 -3.22 -6.46 4.30
N ILE A 74 -4.22 -5.67 3.91
CA ILE A 74 -5.07 -6.00 2.75
C ILE A 74 -4.21 -5.99 1.48
N THR A 75 -3.41 -4.94 1.28
CA THR A 75 -2.53 -4.79 0.11
C THR A 75 -1.55 -5.95 -0.03
N ALA A 76 -0.95 -6.38 1.09
CA ALA A 76 0.04 -7.45 1.07
C ALA A 76 -0.56 -8.86 0.90
N LEU A 77 -1.75 -9.11 1.47
CA LEU A 77 -2.26 -10.48 1.63
C LEU A 77 -3.45 -10.80 0.71
N TYR A 78 -4.15 -9.80 0.19
CA TYR A 78 -5.32 -10.01 -0.68
C TYR A 78 -4.88 -10.43 -2.09
N LYS A 79 -5.34 -11.59 -2.56
CA LYS A 79 -4.93 -12.12 -3.86
C LYS A 79 -5.56 -11.34 -5.01
N ALA A 80 -4.75 -11.11 -6.06
CA ALA A 80 -5.20 -10.47 -7.28
C ALA A 80 -6.36 -11.22 -7.97
N GLU A 81 -6.40 -12.56 -7.87
CA GLU A 81 -7.46 -13.40 -8.45
C GLU A 81 -8.88 -13.06 -7.95
N PHE A 82 -8.99 -12.46 -6.75
CA PHE A 82 -10.26 -12.04 -6.16
C PHE A 82 -10.57 -10.57 -6.37
N LYS A 83 -9.77 -9.84 -7.14
CA LYS A 83 -10.10 -8.46 -7.54
C LYS A 83 -11.23 -8.51 -8.57
N PRO A 84 -12.35 -7.79 -8.35
CA PRO A 84 -13.40 -7.71 -9.34
C PRO A 84 -12.94 -6.98 -10.60
N ASP A 85 -13.31 -7.52 -11.77
CA ASP A 85 -13.00 -6.92 -13.07
C ASP A 85 -14.04 -5.85 -13.43
N ALA A 86 -13.67 -4.89 -14.28
CA ALA A 86 -14.59 -3.84 -14.74
C ALA A 86 -15.84 -4.39 -15.44
N ALA A 87 -15.72 -5.56 -16.10
CA ALA A 87 -16.81 -6.25 -16.79
C ALA A 87 -17.69 -7.12 -15.87
N ASP A 88 -17.28 -7.37 -14.62
CA ASP A 88 -18.07 -8.18 -13.70
C ASP A 88 -19.37 -7.44 -13.32
N ASN A 89 -20.51 -8.14 -13.38
CA ASN A 89 -21.75 -7.64 -12.77
C ASN A 89 -21.66 -7.65 -11.24
N PHE A 90 -22.57 -6.93 -10.57
CA PHE A 90 -22.56 -6.80 -9.11
C PHE A 90 -22.53 -8.15 -8.36
N GLY A 91 -23.29 -9.15 -8.81
CA GLY A 91 -23.33 -10.48 -8.17
C GLY A 91 -21.95 -11.15 -8.18
N ARG A 92 -21.27 -11.13 -9.33
CA ARG A 92 -19.91 -11.68 -9.49
C ARG A 92 -18.87 -10.87 -8.72
N GLN A 93 -18.96 -9.54 -8.74
CA GLN A 93 -18.08 -8.67 -7.94
C GLN A 93 -18.20 -8.98 -6.45
N LYS A 94 -19.42 -9.12 -5.95
CA LYS A 94 -19.68 -9.47 -4.55
C LYS A 94 -19.14 -10.85 -4.21
N GLN A 95 -19.35 -11.85 -5.07
CA GLN A 95 -18.86 -13.21 -4.86
C GLN A 95 -17.32 -13.26 -4.80
N LYS A 96 -16.63 -12.57 -5.72
CA LYS A 96 -15.17 -12.44 -5.69
C LYS A 96 -14.70 -11.79 -4.39
N LEU A 97 -15.37 -10.71 -3.96
CA LEU A 97 -15.06 -10.04 -2.70
C LEU A 97 -15.27 -10.98 -1.50
N ASP A 98 -16.38 -11.73 -1.44
CA ASP A 98 -16.68 -12.76 -0.42
C ASP A 98 -15.54 -13.79 -0.32
N ASN A 99 -15.13 -14.35 -1.46
CA ASN A 99 -14.03 -15.32 -1.51
C ASN A 99 -12.69 -14.71 -1.10
N GLY A 100 -12.39 -13.49 -1.57
CA GLY A 100 -11.15 -12.81 -1.22
C GLY A 100 -11.03 -12.47 0.26
N PHE A 101 -12.11 -12.04 0.91
CA PHE A 101 -12.08 -11.81 2.36
C PHE A 101 -12.00 -13.11 3.17
N LYS A 102 -12.59 -14.20 2.66
CA LYS A 102 -12.44 -15.53 3.28
C LYS A 102 -10.97 -15.97 3.28
N ASP A 103 -10.27 -15.84 2.16
CA ASP A 103 -8.82 -16.13 2.04
C ASP A 103 -7.99 -15.17 2.90
N LEU A 104 -8.26 -13.87 2.82
CA LEU A 104 -7.54 -12.83 3.55
C LEU A 104 -7.57 -13.04 5.07
N VAL A 105 -8.73 -13.38 5.65
CA VAL A 105 -8.85 -13.57 7.10
C VAL A 105 -8.00 -14.77 7.57
N VAL A 106 -7.92 -15.84 6.79
CA VAL A 106 -7.06 -16.99 7.09
C VAL A 106 -5.58 -16.57 7.07
N LYS A 107 -5.16 -15.82 6.05
CA LYS A 107 -3.78 -15.30 5.98
C LYS A 107 -3.45 -14.35 7.12
N ILE A 108 -4.35 -13.45 7.49
CA ILE A 108 -4.18 -12.58 8.65
C ILE A 108 -4.01 -13.41 9.93
N ALA A 109 -4.75 -14.52 10.09
CA ALA A 109 -4.58 -15.41 11.22
C ALA A 109 -3.18 -16.03 11.26
N HIS A 110 -2.63 -16.44 10.11
CA HIS A 110 -1.24 -16.92 10.02
C HIS A 110 -0.23 -15.83 10.36
N VAL A 111 -0.38 -14.62 9.83
CA VAL A 111 0.50 -13.48 10.15
C VAL A 111 0.47 -13.17 11.65
N LYS A 112 -0.72 -13.16 12.28
CA LYS A 112 -0.83 -12.96 13.73
C LYS A 112 -0.17 -14.08 14.53
N ARG A 113 -0.28 -15.33 14.08
CA ARG A 113 0.39 -16.47 14.72
C ARG A 113 1.91 -16.36 14.61
N ILE A 114 2.44 -16.04 13.42
CA ILE A 114 3.88 -15.83 13.21
C ILE A 114 4.38 -14.68 14.08
N LYS A 115 3.67 -13.54 14.09
CA LYS A 115 4.00 -12.38 14.94
C LYS A 115 4.07 -12.75 16.42
N GLY A 116 3.14 -13.58 16.88
CA GLY A 116 3.10 -14.09 18.26
C GLY A 116 4.26 -15.03 18.57
N ASN A 117 4.51 -16.00 17.69
CA ASN A 117 5.58 -17.00 17.86
C ASN A 117 6.98 -16.37 17.83
N LEU A 118 7.20 -15.40 16.94
CA LEU A 118 8.45 -14.64 16.86
C LEU A 118 8.54 -13.53 17.92
N ASN A 119 7.54 -13.39 18.78
CA ASN A 119 7.49 -12.42 19.87
C ASN A 119 7.75 -10.96 19.41
N LEU A 120 7.22 -10.59 18.25
CA LEU A 120 7.49 -9.29 17.62
C LEU A 120 6.65 -8.17 18.26
N LYS A 121 7.12 -7.61 19.37
CA LYS A 121 6.37 -6.62 20.19
C LYS A 121 6.44 -5.16 19.71
N LYS A 122 7.41 -4.81 18.83
CA LYS A 122 7.57 -3.43 18.36
C LYS A 122 6.33 -2.96 17.59
N LYS A 123 5.95 -1.68 17.73
CA LYS A 123 4.76 -1.09 17.09
C LYS A 123 4.70 -1.35 15.58
N ASN A 124 5.82 -1.16 14.86
CA ASN A 124 5.89 -1.33 13.40
C ASN A 124 6.23 -2.77 12.95
N SER A 125 6.25 -3.75 13.86
CA SER A 125 6.67 -5.10 13.50
C SER A 125 5.71 -5.80 12.54
N LEU A 126 4.42 -5.44 12.55
CA LEU A 126 3.46 -5.96 11.58
C LEU A 126 3.83 -5.52 10.17
N ILE A 127 4.10 -4.23 9.97
CA ILE A 127 4.46 -3.68 8.66
C ILE A 127 5.73 -4.35 8.11
N LYS A 128 6.76 -4.49 8.96
CA LYS A 128 7.99 -5.21 8.59
C LYS A 128 7.73 -6.67 8.22
N LEU A 129 6.86 -7.35 8.96
CA LEU A 129 6.50 -8.73 8.69
C LEU A 129 5.74 -8.87 7.35
N LEU A 130 4.90 -7.90 6.99
CA LEU A 130 4.16 -7.93 5.73
C LEU A 130 5.06 -7.85 4.48
N ALA A 131 6.28 -7.33 4.60
CA ALA A 131 7.27 -7.32 3.52
C ALA A 131 7.66 -8.73 3.02
N MET A 132 7.33 -9.78 3.78
CA MET A 132 7.51 -11.17 3.33
C MET A 132 6.50 -11.59 2.25
N TRP A 133 5.40 -10.87 2.07
CA TRP A 133 4.34 -11.22 1.12
C TRP A 133 4.06 -10.15 0.07
N SER A 134 4.68 -8.97 0.18
CA SER A 134 4.59 -7.90 -0.82
C SER A 134 5.82 -7.01 -0.79
N ASN A 135 5.98 -6.19 -1.82
CA ASN A 135 6.94 -5.10 -1.82
C ASN A 135 6.78 -4.25 -0.54
N ILE A 136 7.90 -3.69 -0.08
CA ILE A 136 7.88 -2.72 1.01
C ILE A 136 7.04 -1.51 0.59
N ASP A 137 6.27 -1.01 1.53
CA ASP A 137 5.38 0.11 1.27
C ASP A 137 6.16 1.42 1.13
N THR A 138 5.77 2.21 0.13
CA THR A 138 6.38 3.51 -0.23
C THR A 138 5.48 4.69 0.15
N HIS A 139 4.25 4.42 0.60
CA HIS A 139 3.23 5.43 0.89
C HIS A 139 2.89 5.48 2.37
N GLY A 140 2.56 6.68 2.86
CA GLY A 140 2.21 6.95 4.25
C GLY A 140 3.41 7.40 5.10
N ASP A 141 3.12 8.07 6.22
CA ASP A 141 4.16 8.64 7.08
C ASP A 141 5.04 7.59 7.75
N ASN A 142 4.48 6.42 8.03
CA ASN A 142 5.22 5.30 8.61
C ASN A 142 5.61 4.29 7.53
N SER A 143 5.86 4.75 6.29
CA SER A 143 6.21 3.79 5.25
C SER A 143 7.53 3.08 5.53
N LEU A 144 7.61 1.78 5.25
CA LEU A 144 8.84 1.02 5.50
C LEU A 144 9.98 1.54 4.63
N TYR A 145 9.68 1.92 3.38
CA TYR A 145 10.64 2.58 2.51
C TYR A 145 11.18 3.88 3.12
N LYS A 146 10.30 4.76 3.62
CA LYS A 146 10.71 6.02 4.26
C LYS A 146 11.57 5.80 5.50
N GLN A 147 11.22 4.79 6.31
CA GLN A 147 12.00 4.42 7.49
C GLN A 147 13.39 3.88 7.13
N MET A 148 13.52 3.21 5.98
CA MET A 148 14.74 2.52 5.59
C MET A 148 15.66 3.35 4.69
N PHE A 149 15.13 4.18 3.79
CA PHE A 149 15.93 4.79 2.73
C PHE A 149 15.87 6.32 2.69
N LEU A 150 14.75 6.93 3.15
CA LEU A 150 14.60 8.39 3.16
C LEU A 150 15.17 9.06 4.42
N GLN A 151 16.05 8.36 5.14
CA GLN A 151 16.79 8.97 6.24
C GLN A 151 17.89 9.87 5.69
N SER A 152 18.08 11.05 6.28
CA SER A 152 19.11 12.00 5.81
C SER A 152 20.53 11.43 5.83
N SER A 153 20.81 10.44 6.68
CA SER A 153 22.09 9.72 6.68
C SER A 153 22.29 8.89 5.41
N ILE A 154 21.22 8.30 4.87
CA ILE A 154 21.26 7.42 3.71
C ILE A 154 21.21 8.24 2.42
N LEU A 155 20.35 9.26 2.35
CA LEU A 155 20.28 10.15 1.19
C LEU A 155 21.58 10.95 0.95
N LYS A 156 22.40 11.16 2.00
CA LYS A 156 23.75 11.74 1.86
C LYS A 156 24.76 10.77 1.26
N ILE A 157 24.54 9.46 1.43
CA ILE A 157 25.35 8.41 0.82
C ILE A 157 24.91 8.23 -0.63
N ASP A 158 23.60 8.22 -0.85
CA ASP A 158 23.02 7.84 -2.13
C ASP A 158 21.66 8.50 -2.37
N THR A 159 21.60 9.39 -3.35
CA THR A 159 20.39 10.14 -3.69
C THR A 159 19.44 9.35 -4.58
N VAL A 160 19.83 8.18 -5.11
CA VAL A 160 18.96 7.37 -5.98
C VAL A 160 17.66 6.94 -5.29
N PHE A 161 17.70 6.85 -3.96
CA PHE A 161 16.56 6.48 -3.13
C PHE A 161 15.59 7.63 -2.86
N ASP A 162 15.93 8.87 -3.25
CA ASP A 162 15.01 9.99 -3.13
C ASP A 162 13.88 9.88 -4.16
N ASP A 163 12.79 10.61 -3.94
CA ASP A 163 11.70 10.64 -4.89
C ASP A 163 12.02 11.54 -6.11
N ASN A 164 11.47 11.21 -7.27
CA ASN A 164 11.70 11.94 -8.52
C ASN A 164 10.98 13.30 -8.62
N GLY A 165 10.52 13.87 -7.50
CA GLY A 165 9.65 15.05 -7.40
C GLY A 165 8.16 14.74 -7.52
N TYR A 166 7.78 13.51 -7.85
CA TYR A 166 6.39 13.06 -8.00
C TYR A 166 6.02 11.91 -7.05
N GLY A 167 6.86 11.65 -6.02
CA GLY A 167 6.62 10.56 -5.07
C GLY A 167 6.78 9.16 -5.68
N LYS A 168 7.53 9.04 -6.79
CA LYS A 168 7.99 7.75 -7.33
C LYS A 168 9.47 7.58 -7.00
N TYR A 169 9.85 6.35 -6.65
CA TYR A 169 11.19 5.97 -6.22
C TYR A 169 11.76 4.93 -7.18
N LEU A 170 13.09 4.89 -7.34
CA LEU A 170 13.81 3.87 -8.12
C LEU A 170 13.21 3.67 -9.53
N THR A 171 13.01 4.78 -10.25
CA THR A 171 12.38 4.77 -11.59
C THR A 171 13.34 4.43 -12.71
N ASP A 172 14.64 4.55 -12.48
CA ASP A 172 15.68 4.19 -13.43
C ASP A 172 15.90 2.67 -13.39
N GLN A 173 15.72 2.01 -14.54
CA GLN A 173 15.86 0.56 -14.68
C GLN A 173 17.30 0.13 -14.94
N ASP A 174 18.18 1.07 -15.25
CA ASP A 174 19.60 0.81 -15.50
C ASP A 174 20.43 0.86 -14.20
N GLU A 175 19.82 1.30 -13.09
CA GLU A 175 20.46 1.33 -11.78
C GLU A 175 20.78 -0.07 -11.26
N LYS A 176 22.01 -0.22 -10.75
CA LYS A 176 22.54 -1.50 -10.32
C LYS A 176 22.79 -1.51 -8.83
N ILE A 177 22.44 -2.62 -8.17
CA ILE A 177 22.60 -2.80 -6.71
C ILE A 177 24.04 -2.54 -6.25
N LYS A 178 25.05 -2.90 -7.05
CA LYS A 178 26.46 -2.67 -6.69
C LYS A 178 26.81 -1.19 -6.54
N GLY A 179 26.13 -0.29 -7.25
CA GLY A 179 26.31 1.15 -7.09
C GLY A 179 25.91 1.66 -5.71
N HIS A 180 25.08 0.89 -4.99
CA HIS A 180 24.33 1.36 -3.82
C HIS A 180 24.61 0.56 -2.55
N LEU A 181 25.68 -0.26 -2.51
CA LEU A 181 25.95 -1.20 -1.41
C LEU A 181 26.05 -0.51 -0.04
N LEU A 182 26.73 0.63 0.06
CA LEU A 182 26.88 1.37 1.33
C LEU A 182 25.53 1.84 1.88
N ALA A 183 24.64 2.29 1.00
CA ALA A 183 23.29 2.71 1.38
C ALA A 183 22.44 1.51 1.83
N LEU A 184 22.57 0.36 1.15
CA LEU A 184 21.89 -0.87 1.54
C LEU A 184 22.39 -1.39 2.90
N GLN A 185 23.70 -1.42 3.14
CA GLN A 185 24.28 -1.78 4.43
C GLN A 185 23.73 -0.91 5.57
N ALA A 186 23.67 0.40 5.34
CA ALA A 186 23.11 1.34 6.31
C ALA A 186 21.61 1.12 6.54
N ALA A 187 20.82 0.94 5.46
CA ALA A 187 19.38 0.76 5.52
C ALA A 187 18.96 -0.54 6.22
N PHE A 188 19.66 -1.65 5.91
CA PHE A 188 19.40 -2.97 6.50
C PHE A 188 20.11 -3.17 7.85
N ASN A 189 21.06 -2.29 8.20
CA ASN A 189 21.92 -2.40 9.37
C ASN A 189 22.67 -3.73 9.40
N VAL A 190 23.42 -3.99 8.31
CA VAL A 190 24.23 -5.21 8.10
C VAL A 190 25.65 -4.83 7.68
N THR A 191 26.61 -5.73 7.90
CA THR A 191 27.99 -5.56 7.42
C THR A 191 28.12 -5.85 5.92
N ALA A 192 29.31 -5.62 5.36
CA ALA A 192 29.59 -5.93 3.96
C ALA A 192 29.49 -7.44 3.71
N GLU A 193 30.07 -8.21 4.63
CA GLU A 193 30.07 -9.67 4.58
C GLU A 193 28.66 -10.24 4.69
N GLU A 194 27.84 -9.70 5.60
CA GLU A 194 26.43 -10.09 5.73
C GLU A 194 25.63 -9.75 4.47
N LEU A 195 25.81 -8.55 3.91
CA LEU A 195 25.13 -8.17 2.67
C LEU A 195 25.55 -9.08 1.51
N SER A 196 26.84 -9.40 1.38
CA SER A 196 27.32 -10.34 0.36
C SER A 196 26.70 -11.74 0.51
N LEU A 197 26.56 -12.24 1.73
CA LEU A 197 25.88 -13.52 1.97
C LEU A 197 24.41 -13.48 1.56
N ILE A 198 23.71 -12.38 1.86
CA ILE A 198 22.31 -12.20 1.46
C ILE A 198 22.18 -12.17 -0.07
N LEU A 199 23.00 -11.37 -0.75
CA LEU A 199 22.96 -11.24 -2.22
C LEU A 199 23.24 -12.58 -2.93
N ASN A 200 24.14 -13.39 -2.38
CA ASN A 200 24.41 -14.73 -2.89
C ASN A 200 23.22 -15.68 -2.65
N ASP A 201 22.54 -15.59 -1.51
CA ASP A 201 21.38 -16.44 -1.18
C ASP A 201 20.17 -16.17 -2.08
N VAL A 202 20.01 -14.92 -2.55
CA VAL A 202 18.91 -14.52 -3.45
C VAL A 202 19.27 -14.63 -4.94
N ASP A 203 20.34 -15.35 -5.29
CA ASP A 203 20.83 -15.57 -6.67
C ASP A 203 20.97 -14.27 -7.48
N PHE A 204 21.41 -13.17 -6.85
CA PHE A 204 21.73 -11.94 -7.57
C PHE A 204 23.10 -12.11 -8.26
N ASP A 205 23.07 -12.62 -9.49
CA ASP A 205 24.25 -12.87 -10.35
C ASP A 205 25.07 -11.60 -10.66
N GLU A 206 26.31 -11.78 -11.14
CA GLU A 206 27.24 -10.71 -11.56
C GLU A 206 26.65 -9.69 -12.57
N SER A 207 25.54 -10.03 -13.24
CA SER A 207 24.83 -9.11 -14.15
C SER A 207 24.13 -7.95 -13.43
N TYR A 208 23.76 -8.15 -12.16
CA TYR A 208 23.20 -7.14 -11.24
C TYR A 208 24.25 -6.57 -10.29
N MET A 209 25.46 -7.16 -10.27
CA MET A 209 26.70 -6.50 -9.85
C MET A 209 27.25 -5.58 -10.96
#